data_AF-A0A9Y4NA40-F1
#
_entry.id   AF-A0A9Y4NA40-F1
#
_cell.length_a   1.000
_cell.length_b   1.000
_cell.length_c   1.000
_cell.angle_alpha   90.00
_cell.angle_beta   90.00
_cell.angle_gamma   90.00
#
_symmetry.space_group_name_H-M   'P 1'
#
loop_
_entity.id
_entity.type
_entity.pdbx_description
1 polymer ?
#
loop_
_entity_poly.entity_id
_entity_poly.type
_entity_poly.pdbx_seq_one_letter_code
_entity_poly.pdbx_strand_id
1 'polypeptide(L)'
;MERSVIRLSHCQKEIFCFSLPDECPSCGEELRGSRLQEAPVSLPSPFTDGHKSSCCLLVAPAHDNLHRDFDGTSDLHTGISNTKGVVYNYTRGGVRRDQSGWERCISVPLVRPDMFHLLAQWDQYLDRFSDGPMWDPAWHR
;
A
#
# COMPACT_ATOMS: atom_id res chain seq x y z
N MET A 1 -10.88 1.03 -15.20
CA MET A 1 -10.76 -0.44 -15.10
C MET A 1 -9.29 -0.70 -14.77
N GLU A 2 -8.97 -1.13 -13.55
CA GLU A 2 -7.58 -1.40 -13.16
C GLU A 2 -7.01 -2.51 -14.03
N ARG A 3 -5.84 -2.27 -14.64
CA ARG A 3 -5.15 -3.29 -15.43
C ARG A 3 -4.29 -4.13 -14.50
N SER A 4 -4.58 -5.42 -14.39
CA SER A 4 -3.74 -6.32 -13.59
C SER A 4 -2.36 -6.46 -14.24
N VAL A 5 -1.32 -6.46 -13.41
CA VAL A 5 0.02 -6.83 -13.88
C VAL A 5 0.05 -8.35 -14.04
N ILE A 6 0.43 -8.81 -15.22
CA ILE A 6 0.58 -10.23 -15.54
C ILE A 6 2.07 -10.55 -15.51
N ARG A 7 2.44 -11.62 -14.82
CA ARG A 7 3.78 -12.19 -14.79
C ARG A 7 3.80 -13.50 -15.55
N LEU A 8 4.78 -13.68 -16.42
CA LEU A 8 5.08 -14.96 -17.07
C LEU A 8 6.58 -15.22 -17.09
N SER A 9 6.96 -16.48 -17.17
CA SER A 9 8.36 -16.91 -17.21
C SER A 9 8.70 -17.48 -18.59
N HIS A 10 9.74 -16.96 -19.24
CA HIS A 10 10.26 -17.49 -20.51
C HIS A 10 11.76 -17.17 -20.64
N CYS A 11 12.54 -17.99 -21.33
CA CYS A 11 14.02 -17.83 -21.42
C CYS A 11 14.72 -17.66 -20.05
N GLN A 12 14.20 -18.28 -18.98
CA GLN A 12 14.70 -18.12 -17.60
C GLN A 12 14.63 -16.68 -17.08
N LYS A 13 13.71 -15.86 -17.65
CA LYS A 13 13.44 -14.48 -17.24
C LYS A 13 11.96 -14.33 -16.87
N GLU A 14 11.70 -13.42 -15.94
CA GLU A 14 10.36 -12.97 -15.61
C GLU A 14 9.99 -11.77 -16.50
N ILE A 15 8.84 -11.85 -17.14
CA ILE A 15 8.27 -10.81 -17.99
C ILE A 15 7.02 -10.28 -17.29
N PHE A 16 6.90 -8.96 -17.19
CA PHE A 16 5.76 -8.27 -16.58
C PHE A 16 5.06 -7.41 -17.62
N CYS A 17 3.74 -7.55 -17.76
CA CYS A 17 2.97 -6.85 -18.79
C CYS A 17 1.52 -6.60 -18.34
N PHE A 18 0.81 -5.69 -18.99
CA PHE A 18 -0.63 -5.47 -18.78
C PHE A 18 -1.51 -6.24 -19.77
N SER A 19 -0.90 -6.76 -20.83
CA SER A 19 -1.50 -7.60 -21.87
C SER A 19 -0.42 -8.57 -22.34
N LEU A 20 -0.80 -9.84 -22.53
CA LEU A 20 0.15 -10.87 -22.96
C LEU A 20 0.63 -10.56 -24.38
N PRO A 21 1.96 -10.49 -24.61
CA PRO A 21 2.50 -10.39 -25.95
C PRO A 21 2.42 -11.75 -26.66
N ASP A 22 2.28 -11.74 -27.98
CA ASP A 22 2.28 -12.97 -28.80
C ASP A 22 3.68 -13.60 -28.86
N GLU A 23 4.71 -12.75 -28.89
CA GLU A 23 6.12 -13.14 -28.99
C GLU A 23 6.91 -12.70 -27.75
N CYS A 24 7.90 -13.51 -27.38
CA CYS A 24 8.82 -13.16 -26.31
C CYS A 24 9.71 -11.96 -26.70
N PRO A 25 9.73 -10.86 -25.92
CA PRO A 25 10.53 -9.69 -26.24
C PRO A 25 12.05 -9.92 -26.16
N SER A 26 12.50 -11.07 -25.62
CA SER A 26 13.92 -11.42 -25.51
C SER A 26 14.43 -12.36 -26.60
N CYS A 27 13.60 -13.22 -27.19
CA CYS A 27 14.05 -14.23 -28.18
C CYS A 27 13.21 -14.26 -29.46
N GLY A 28 12.05 -13.61 -29.51
CA GLY A 28 11.14 -13.60 -30.65
C GLY A 28 10.27 -14.85 -30.82
N GLU A 29 10.41 -15.86 -29.96
CA GLU A 29 9.60 -17.08 -30.02
C GLU A 29 8.18 -16.85 -29.48
N GLU A 30 7.22 -17.60 -30.02
CA GLU A 30 5.80 -17.49 -29.65
C GLU A 30 5.56 -18.00 -28.21
N LEU A 31 4.83 -17.22 -27.41
CA LEU A 31 4.51 -17.53 -26.01
C LEU A 31 3.33 -18.51 -25.90
N ARG A 32 3.50 -19.73 -26.40
CA ARG A 32 2.43 -20.75 -26.52
C ARG A 32 1.88 -21.32 -25.19
N GLY A 33 2.30 -20.83 -24.02
CA GLY A 33 1.80 -21.29 -22.73
C GLY A 33 1.87 -22.81 -22.53
N SER A 34 2.84 -23.48 -23.18
CA SER A 34 2.85 -24.93 -23.33
C SER A 34 3.19 -25.70 -22.04
N ARG A 35 3.76 -25.01 -21.05
CA ARG A 35 4.13 -25.55 -19.74
C ARG A 35 3.44 -24.77 -18.63
N LEU A 36 2.91 -25.45 -17.62
CA LEU A 36 2.27 -24.82 -16.47
C LEU A 36 3.19 -23.83 -15.72
N GLN A 37 4.49 -24.07 -15.72
CA GLN A 37 5.49 -23.17 -15.12
C GLN A 37 5.66 -21.85 -15.90
N GLU A 38 5.32 -21.84 -17.19
CA GLU A 38 5.39 -20.69 -18.08
C GLU A 38 4.01 -20.01 -18.22
N ALA A 39 3.01 -20.49 -17.47
CA ALA A 39 1.66 -19.96 -17.54
C ALA A 39 1.62 -18.52 -17.00
N PRO A 40 0.90 -17.63 -17.68
CA PRO A 40 0.75 -16.25 -17.23
C PRO A 40 -0.10 -16.20 -15.95
N VAL A 41 0.41 -15.48 -14.95
CA VAL A 41 -0.24 -15.31 -13.65
C VAL A 41 -0.57 -13.83 -13.43
N SER A 42 -1.83 -13.55 -13.12
CA SER A 42 -2.24 -12.21 -12.69
C SER A 42 -1.72 -11.96 -11.27
N LEU A 43 -0.96 -10.89 -11.08
CA LEU A 43 -0.46 -10.48 -9.78
C LEU A 43 -1.55 -9.73 -9.01
N PRO A 44 -1.68 -9.96 -7.70
CA PRO A 44 -2.61 -9.19 -6.87
C PRO A 44 -2.21 -7.72 -6.88
N SER A 45 -3.20 -6.84 -6.74
CA SER A 45 -2.95 -5.41 -6.55
C SER A 45 -2.12 -5.20 -5.27
N PRO A 46 -1.09 -4.34 -5.30
CA PRO A 46 -0.39 -3.96 -4.07
C PRO A 46 -1.24 -3.04 -3.18
N PHE A 47 -2.33 -2.48 -3.73
CA PHE A 47 -3.24 -1.63 -2.98
C PHE A 47 -4.20 -2.46 -2.13
N THR A 48 -4.34 -2.03 -0.89
CA THR A 48 -5.19 -2.60 0.13
C THR A 48 -6.02 -1.51 0.79
N ASP A 49 -7.06 -1.95 1.51
CA ASP A 49 -7.85 -1.06 2.33
C ASP A 49 -7.20 -0.91 3.71
N GLY A 50 -6.64 0.28 3.97
CA GLY A 50 -5.98 0.63 5.22
C GLY A 50 -6.94 0.60 6.41
N HIS A 51 -8.23 0.85 6.19
CA HIS A 51 -9.26 0.76 7.24
C HIS A 51 -9.65 -0.68 7.58
N LYS A 52 -9.19 -1.65 6.78
CA LYS A 52 -9.29 -3.09 7.08
C LYS A 52 -7.98 -3.70 7.58
N SER A 53 -6.90 -2.90 7.64
CA SER A 53 -5.57 -3.34 8.06
C SER A 53 -5.25 -2.82 9.46
N SER A 54 -5.02 -3.72 10.43
CA SER A 54 -4.67 -3.34 11.79
C SER A 54 -3.17 -3.11 11.97
N CYS A 55 -2.79 -2.05 12.69
CA CYS A 55 -1.41 -1.84 13.14
C CYS A 55 -0.38 -1.76 12.00
N CYS A 56 -0.71 -1.03 10.95
CA CYS A 56 0.11 -0.91 9.75
C CYS A 56 0.62 0.53 9.56
N LEU A 57 1.80 0.65 8.98
CA LEU A 57 2.19 1.85 8.24
C LEU A 57 1.46 1.82 6.91
N LEU A 58 0.71 2.86 6.63
CA LEU A 58 -0.04 3.04 5.40
C LEU A 58 0.65 4.11 4.55
N VAL A 59 0.76 3.84 3.25
CA VAL A 59 1.32 4.79 2.27
C VAL A 59 0.30 5.01 1.15
N ALA A 60 -0.05 6.26 0.91
CA ALA A 60 -0.99 6.66 -0.13
C ALA A 60 -0.50 7.93 -0.84
N PRO A 61 -0.99 8.25 -2.05
CA PRO A 61 -0.76 9.57 -2.65
C PRO A 61 -1.27 10.69 -1.72
N ALA A 62 -0.56 11.82 -1.66
CA ALA A 62 -0.78 12.86 -0.65
C ALA A 62 -2.01 13.74 -0.86
N HIS A 63 -2.52 13.81 -2.09
CA HIS A 63 -3.67 14.65 -2.41
C HIS A 63 -4.90 13.79 -2.76
N ASP A 64 -6.05 14.25 -2.26
CA ASP A 64 -7.36 13.76 -2.64
C ASP A 64 -7.62 14.18 -4.09
N ASN A 65 -7.32 13.28 -5.02
CA ASN A 65 -8.03 13.29 -6.28
C ASN A 65 -8.90 12.06 -6.25
N LEU A 66 -10.18 12.25 -6.57
CA LEU A 66 -11.22 11.24 -6.76
C LEU A 66 -10.75 10.05 -7.64
N HIS A 67 -9.60 10.18 -8.30
CA HIS A 67 -8.74 9.14 -8.85
C HIS A 67 -7.40 9.06 -8.09
N ARG A 68 -7.26 8.13 -7.12
CA ARG A 68 -5.98 7.79 -6.48
C ARG A 68 -5.11 6.94 -7.41
N ASP A 69 -4.82 7.47 -8.57
CA ASP A 69 -3.87 6.87 -9.48
C ASP A 69 -2.51 7.54 -9.22
N PHE A 70 -1.58 6.76 -8.67
CA PHE A 70 -0.21 7.21 -8.48
C PHE A 70 0.49 7.22 -9.84
N ASP A 71 0.81 8.41 -10.33
CA ASP A 71 1.45 8.63 -11.63
C ASP A 71 2.99 8.54 -11.60
N GLY A 72 3.57 8.18 -10.45
CA GLY A 72 5.01 8.15 -10.24
C GLY A 72 5.63 9.48 -9.82
N THR A 73 4.87 10.57 -9.85
CA THR A 73 5.35 11.94 -9.53
C THR A 73 4.61 12.60 -8.38
N SER A 74 3.45 12.05 -8.01
CA SER A 74 2.65 12.50 -6.88
C SER A 74 3.42 12.39 -5.57
N ASP A 75 3.27 13.40 -4.70
CA ASP A 75 3.78 13.32 -3.33
C ASP A 75 3.15 12.13 -2.59
N LEU A 76 3.90 11.54 -1.67
CA LEU A 76 3.43 10.46 -0.81
C LEU A 76 3.03 10.99 0.55
N HIS A 77 1.95 10.45 1.08
CA HIS A 77 1.48 10.68 2.44
C HIS A 77 1.44 9.37 3.21
N THR A 78 1.67 9.47 4.51
CA THR A 78 1.80 8.31 5.39
C THR A 78 0.87 8.43 6.59
N GLY A 79 0.39 7.27 7.04
CA GLY A 79 -0.48 7.15 8.18
C GLY A 79 -0.18 5.86 8.94
N ILE A 80 -0.62 5.79 10.18
CA ILE A 80 -0.50 4.60 11.01
C ILE A 80 -1.91 4.16 11.41
N SER A 81 -2.29 2.93 11.11
CA SER A 81 -3.59 2.40 11.50
C SER A 81 -3.57 1.84 12.92
N ASN A 82 -4.64 2.11 13.67
CA ASN A 82 -4.88 1.46 14.95
C ASN A 82 -5.48 0.04 14.76
N THR A 83 -5.81 -0.65 15.84
CA THR A 83 -6.39 -2.01 15.77
C THR A 83 -7.77 -2.06 15.12
N LYS A 84 -8.46 -0.92 15.02
CA LYS A 84 -9.83 -0.78 14.48
C LYS A 84 -9.87 -0.19 13.07
N GLY A 85 -8.71 0.09 12.46
CA GLY A 85 -8.63 0.69 11.13
C GLY A 85 -8.76 2.21 11.08
N VAL A 86 -8.73 2.91 12.22
CA VAL A 86 -8.61 4.38 12.24
C VAL A 86 -7.17 4.75 11.89
N VAL A 87 -7.00 5.70 10.97
CA VAL A 87 -5.67 6.08 10.48
C VAL A 87 -5.23 7.41 11.07
N TYR A 88 -4.15 7.35 11.85
CA TYR A 88 -3.48 8.51 12.43
C TYR A 88 -2.46 9.03 11.44
N ASN A 89 -2.60 10.27 10.99
CA ASN A 89 -1.72 10.86 9.99
C ASN A 89 -1.46 12.34 10.27
N TYR A 90 -0.30 12.84 9.86
CA TYR A 90 0.09 14.23 10.11
C TYR A 90 -0.06 15.07 8.85
N THR A 91 -0.84 16.15 8.96
CA THR A 91 -1.07 17.09 7.85
C THR A 91 -0.61 18.49 8.22
N ARG A 92 -0.77 19.45 7.30
CA ARG A 92 -0.52 20.87 7.59
C ARG A 92 -1.34 21.39 8.79
N GLY A 93 -2.50 20.79 9.08
CA GLY A 93 -3.34 21.13 10.22
C GLY A 93 -3.01 20.37 11.51
N GLY A 94 -1.90 19.62 11.56
CA GLY A 94 -1.56 18.74 12.68
C GLY A 94 -2.00 17.30 12.46
N VAL A 95 -2.02 16.51 13.53
CA VAL A 95 -2.45 15.11 13.50
C VAL A 95 -3.95 14.99 13.29
N ARG A 96 -4.35 14.09 12.40
CA ARG A 96 -5.73 13.71 12.09
C ARG A 96 -5.96 12.24 12.39
N ARG A 97 -7.22 11.91 12.66
CA ARG A 97 -7.74 10.54 12.83
C ARG A 97 -8.79 10.28 11.77
N ASP A 98 -8.36 9.77 10.62
CA ASP A 98 -9.24 9.57 9.48
C ASP A 98 -9.89 8.17 9.52
N GLN A 99 -11.19 8.13 9.28
CA GLN A 99 -12.02 6.90 9.19
C GLN A 99 -12.32 6.52 7.72
N SER A 100 -11.88 7.35 6.79
CA SER A 100 -12.03 7.17 5.36
C SER A 100 -10.83 7.79 4.65
N GLY A 101 -10.65 7.43 3.39
CA GLY A 101 -9.63 8.01 2.54
C GLY A 101 -8.28 7.29 2.61
N TRP A 102 -8.25 6.04 3.08
CA TRP A 102 -7.11 5.13 3.00
C TRP A 102 -7.48 3.77 2.38
N GLU A 103 -8.57 3.70 1.62
CA GLU A 103 -9.09 2.46 1.01
C GLU A 103 -8.21 1.94 -0.14
N ARG A 104 -7.33 2.78 -0.68
CA ARG A 104 -6.36 2.44 -1.73
C ARG A 104 -4.96 2.87 -1.30
N CYS A 105 -4.35 2.08 -0.43
CA CYS A 105 -3.02 2.36 0.12
C CYS A 105 -2.15 1.10 0.15
N ILE A 106 -0.84 1.28 0.27
CA ILE A 106 0.08 0.18 0.59
C ILE A 106 0.09 0.02 2.10
N SER A 107 -0.09 -1.22 2.56
CA SER A 107 -0.15 -1.57 3.98
C SER A 107 1.08 -2.38 4.38
N VAL A 108 1.87 -1.86 5.32
CA VAL A 108 3.06 -2.50 5.86
C VAL A 108 2.84 -2.80 7.35
N PRO A 109 2.64 -4.07 7.75
CA PRO A 109 2.40 -4.42 9.15
C PRO A 109 3.56 -4.00 10.07
N LEU A 110 3.26 -3.17 11.07
CA LEU A 110 4.23 -2.75 12.09
C LEU A 110 4.19 -3.69 13.29
N VAL A 111 3.02 -4.23 13.60
CA VAL A 111 2.83 -5.16 14.71
C VAL A 111 2.50 -6.55 14.18
N ARG A 112 3.34 -7.53 14.51
CA ARG A 112 3.12 -8.93 14.17
C ARG A 112 2.18 -9.59 15.18
N PRO A 113 1.44 -10.65 14.77
CA PRO A 113 0.48 -11.32 15.65
C PRO A 113 1.05 -11.86 16.97
N ASP A 114 2.35 -12.17 17.00
CA ASP A 114 3.07 -12.68 18.19
C ASP A 114 3.47 -11.57 19.18
N MET A 115 3.36 -10.30 18.80
CA MET A 115 3.66 -9.14 19.67
C MET A 115 2.45 -8.71 20.50
N PHE A 116 1.84 -9.66 21.22
CA PHE A 116 0.57 -9.47 21.95
C PHE A 116 0.58 -8.29 22.92
N HIS A 117 1.68 -8.08 23.64
CA HIS A 117 1.81 -6.96 24.60
C HIS A 117 1.75 -5.60 23.90
N LEU A 118 2.44 -5.47 22.76
CA LEU A 118 2.41 -4.24 21.96
C LEU A 118 1.03 -4.04 21.34
N LEU A 119 0.41 -5.12 20.82
CA LEU A 119 -0.93 -5.07 20.25
C LEU A 119 -1.97 -4.59 21.28
N ALA A 120 -1.89 -5.06 22.53
CA ALA A 120 -2.78 -4.66 23.61
C ALA A 120 -2.65 -3.18 24.01
N GLN A 121 -1.48 -2.58 23.77
CA GLN A 121 -1.20 -1.18 24.12
C GLN A 121 -1.17 -0.25 22.90
N TRP A 122 -1.31 -0.80 21.68
CA TRP A 122 -1.08 -0.08 20.43
C TRP A 122 -1.95 1.16 20.30
N ASP A 123 -3.26 1.00 20.46
CA ASP A 123 -4.23 2.10 20.38
C ASP A 123 -3.95 3.17 21.45
N GLN A 124 -3.61 2.74 22.67
CA GLN A 124 -3.28 3.66 23.76
C GLN A 124 -2.03 4.49 23.47
N TYR A 125 -1.01 3.89 22.86
CA TYR A 125 0.19 4.62 22.43
C TYR A 125 -0.16 5.61 21.32
N LEU A 126 -0.90 5.19 20.30
CA LEU A 126 -1.30 6.09 19.21
C LEU A 126 -2.10 7.29 19.72
N ASP A 127 -3.07 7.06 20.61
CA ASP A 127 -3.85 8.15 21.23
C ASP A 127 -2.93 9.11 21.99
N ARG A 128 -2.10 8.59 22.90
CA ARG A 128 -1.18 9.41 23.70
C ARG A 128 -0.21 10.21 22.85
N PHE A 129 0.39 9.59 21.83
CA PHE A 129 1.33 10.29 20.96
C PHE A 129 0.61 11.32 20.10
N SER A 130 -0.59 11.02 19.59
CA SER A 130 -1.35 11.94 18.74
C SER A 130 -1.81 13.22 19.44
N ASP A 131 -1.98 13.18 20.77
CA ASP A 131 -2.37 14.33 21.59
C ASP A 131 -1.16 15.20 22.01
N GLY A 132 0.06 14.85 21.57
CA GLY A 132 1.27 15.58 21.91
C GLY A 132 1.31 17.00 21.32
N PRO A 133 1.70 18.04 22.08
CA PRO A 133 1.72 19.43 21.59
C PRO A 133 2.74 19.66 20.47
N MET A 134 3.72 18.76 20.32
CA MET A 134 4.72 18.80 19.24
C MET A 134 4.13 18.67 17.83
N TRP A 135 2.86 18.25 17.73
CA TRP A 135 2.14 18.16 16.46
C TRP A 135 1.34 19.43 16.13
N ASP A 136 1.31 20.42 17.02
CA ASP A 136 0.73 21.72 16.67
C ASP A 136 1.64 22.38 15.62
N PRO A 137 1.11 22.78 14.44
CA PRO A 137 1.89 23.48 13.42
C PRO A 137 2.57 24.77 13.92
N ALA A 138 2.05 25.38 14.98
CA ALA A 138 2.61 26.56 15.63
C ALA A 138 3.61 26.22 16.76
N TRP A 139 3.88 24.95 17.02
CA TRP A 139 4.79 24.53 18.08
C TRP A 139 6.25 24.90 17.74
N HIS A 140 6.89 25.62 18.66
CA HIS A 140 8.31 25.93 18.63
C HIS A 140 8.97 25.45 19.93
N ARG A 141 10.16 24.86 19.82
CA ARG A 141 10.87 24.16 20.90
C ARG A 141 11.68 25.10 21.79
#